data_AF-A0A2H0RSU5-F1
#
_entry.id   AF-A0A2H0RSU5-F1
#
_cell.length_a   1.000
_cell.length_b   1.000
_cell.length_c   1.000
_cell.angle_alpha   90.00
_cell.angle_beta   90.00
_cell.angle_gamma   90.00
#
_symmetry.space_group_name_H-M   'P 1'
#
loop_
_entity.id
_entity.type
_entity.pdbx_description
1 polymer ?
#
loop_
_entity_poly.entity_id
_entity_poly.type
_entity_poly.pdbx_seq_one_letter_code
_entity_poly.pdbx_strand_id
1 'polypeptide(L)'
;GFIPSIQPSEFLKLTLIFYLAIWLQKREQLIGTWKEGFIPFASVLLLATILVALQPDLGSFLVLSAIAVVMFFVAGGNIFHVVLGGGIAAIMGLPIILEKEYIRNRFRAFLRPDDPAIAETIGFQIKQALIAVGSGGVFGVGYGKSIQKFGYLPEVQADMIFSAMAEELGFLRLLIIIGMFGILIWRGYQIGQEAPDRFGFLVATGITTWIAVQTILNIGVNLSLFPLTGLTLPFISYGGSSLLANLMAVGILLNISSHSVYETSRARHSRRHARKMATR
;
A
#
# COMPACT_ATOMS: atom_id res chain seq x y z
N GLY A 1 3.62 -28.79 -8.22
CA GLY A 1 3.53 -28.79 -6.75
C GLY A 1 2.65 -27.64 -6.33
N PHE A 2 1.61 -27.92 -5.54
CA PHE A 2 0.52 -27.00 -5.15
C PHE A 2 0.88 -26.17 -3.92
N ILE A 3 2.09 -25.59 -3.88
CA ILE A 3 2.43 -24.59 -2.86
C ILE A 3 2.35 -23.25 -3.59
N PRO A 4 1.35 -22.39 -3.32
CA PRO A 4 1.37 -21.04 -3.86
C PRO A 4 2.71 -20.41 -3.46
N SER A 5 3.43 -19.82 -4.41
CA SER A 5 4.71 -19.16 -4.15
C SER A 5 4.49 -18.09 -3.08
N ILE A 6 4.95 -18.40 -1.86
CA ILE A 6 4.89 -17.47 -0.74
C ILE A 6 5.85 -16.35 -1.05
N GLN A 7 5.33 -15.14 -1.27
CA GLN A 7 6.15 -13.97 -1.55
C GLN A 7 6.56 -13.33 -0.22
N PRO A 8 7.84 -13.38 0.19
CA PRO A 8 8.25 -12.92 1.52
C PRO A 8 8.02 -11.42 1.73
N SER A 9 8.08 -10.62 0.65
CA SER A 9 7.86 -9.17 0.72
C SER A 9 6.47 -8.79 1.22
N GLU A 10 5.45 -9.61 0.98
CA GLU A 10 4.09 -9.38 1.50
C GLU A 10 4.05 -9.43 3.03
N PHE A 11 4.75 -10.38 3.64
CA PHE A 11 4.83 -10.55 5.09
C PHE A 11 5.83 -9.60 5.76
N LEU A 12 6.84 -9.15 5.00
CA LEU A 12 7.79 -8.14 5.46
C LEU A 12 7.08 -6.80 5.75
N LYS A 13 6.05 -6.44 4.96
CA LYS A 13 5.22 -5.24 5.21
C LYS A 13 4.56 -5.29 6.59
N LEU A 14 3.91 -6.41 6.91
CA LEU A 14 3.30 -6.61 8.22
C LEU A 14 4.33 -6.59 9.35
N THR A 15 5.45 -7.30 9.17
CA THR A 15 6.55 -7.35 10.14
C THR A 15 7.13 -5.96 10.42
N LEU A 16 7.35 -5.16 9.37
CA LEU A 16 7.85 -3.79 9.49
C LEU A 16 6.85 -2.91 10.26
N ILE A 17 5.55 -3.03 9.99
CA ILE A 17 4.51 -2.29 10.71
C ILE A 17 4.57 -2.60 12.21
N PHE A 18 4.62 -3.89 12.57
CA PHE A 18 4.71 -4.28 13.99
C PHE A 18 6.00 -3.79 14.64
N TYR A 19 7.14 -3.98 13.98
CA TYR A 19 8.43 -3.53 14.50
C TYR A 19 8.45 -2.02 14.73
N LEU A 20 8.03 -1.23 13.73
CA LEU A 20 7.96 0.22 13.83
C LEU A 20 6.98 0.65 14.91
N ALA A 21 5.82 0.01 15.04
CA ALA A 21 4.86 0.33 16.10
C ALA A 21 5.47 0.14 17.50
N ILE A 22 6.16 -0.98 17.76
CA ILE A 22 6.85 -1.25 19.03
C ILE A 22 7.96 -0.22 19.28
N TRP A 23 8.76 0.07 18.25
CA TRP A 23 9.91 0.95 18.38
C TRP A 23 9.49 2.42 18.58
N LEU A 24 8.51 2.90 17.80
CA LEU A 24 7.98 4.25 17.87
C LEU A 24 7.17 4.50 19.14
N GLN A 25 6.48 3.49 19.67
CA GLN A 25 5.76 3.63 20.94
C GLN A 25 6.70 3.95 22.09
N LYS A 26 7.90 3.37 22.13
CA LYS A 26 8.86 3.51 23.24
C LYS A 26 9.69 4.80 23.18
N ARG A 27 9.69 5.53 22.07
CA ARG A 27 10.64 6.63 21.80
C ARG A 27 9.99 7.97 21.47
N GLU A 28 8.71 8.15 21.82
CA GLU A 28 7.91 9.35 21.52
C GLU A 28 8.68 10.68 21.66
N GLN A 29 9.36 10.89 22.79
CA GLN A 29 10.03 12.16 23.10
C GLN A 29 11.29 12.43 22.25
N LEU A 30 11.89 11.39 21.66
CA LEU A 30 13.19 11.45 20.98
C LEU A 30 13.07 11.34 19.46
N ILE A 31 11.90 10.92 18.95
CA ILE A 31 11.64 10.66 17.52
C ILE A 31 11.81 11.91 16.64
N GLY A 32 11.59 13.10 17.18
CA GLY A 32 11.81 14.36 16.46
C GLY A 32 13.30 14.69 16.22
N THR A 33 14.23 14.04 16.93
CA THR A 33 15.66 14.36 16.85
C THR A 33 16.36 13.66 15.68
N TRP A 34 17.46 14.25 15.18
CA TRP A 34 18.24 13.65 14.10
C TRP A 34 18.90 12.34 14.53
N LYS A 35 19.63 12.34 15.65
CA LYS A 35 20.48 11.22 16.07
C LYS A 35 19.71 10.05 16.67
N GLU A 36 18.69 10.32 17.48
CA GLU A 36 17.98 9.27 18.23
C GLU A 36 16.63 8.90 17.63
N GLY A 37 16.07 9.77 16.79
CA GLY A 37 14.87 9.52 16.02
C GLY A 37 15.18 9.08 14.59
N PHE A 38 15.72 9.99 13.78
CA PHE A 38 15.86 9.78 12.34
C PHE A 38 16.90 8.70 11.97
N ILE A 39 18.10 8.69 12.58
CA ILE A 39 19.14 7.69 12.22
C ILE A 39 18.66 6.24 12.47
N PRO A 40 18.12 5.88 13.64
CA PRO A 40 17.63 4.52 13.85
C PRO A 40 16.46 4.17 12.92
N PHE A 41 15.53 5.10 12.69
CA PHE A 41 14.45 4.93 11.71
C PHE A 41 15.00 4.63 10.30
N ALA A 42 15.93 5.47 9.82
CA ALA A 42 16.56 5.32 8.52
C ALA A 42 17.32 3.99 8.41
N SER A 43 17.96 3.54 9.49
CA SER A 43 18.70 2.26 9.51
C SER A 43 17.78 1.05 9.34
N VAL A 44 16.61 1.06 9.99
CA VAL A 44 15.59 0.01 9.89
C VAL A 44 14.98 0.01 8.51
N LEU A 45 14.63 1.19 8.00
CA LEU A 45 14.09 1.35 6.65
C LEU A 45 15.10 0.89 5.59
N LEU A 46 16.38 1.26 5.73
CA LEU A 46 17.45 0.85 4.83
C LEU A 46 17.60 -0.67 4.82
N LEU A 47 17.60 -1.31 6.00
CA LEU A 47 17.68 -2.76 6.09
C LEU A 47 16.51 -3.45 5.37
N ALA A 48 15.28 -3.00 5.65
CA ALA A 48 14.08 -3.56 5.02
C ALA A 48 14.07 -3.37 3.50
N THR A 49 14.49 -2.19 3.03
CA THR A 49 14.49 -1.86 1.60
C THR A 49 15.62 -2.54 0.83
N ILE A 50 16.80 -2.77 1.44
CA ILE A 50 17.87 -3.57 0.83
C ILE A 50 17.41 -5.01 0.61
N LEU A 51 16.73 -5.63 1.59
CA LEU A 51 16.21 -6.99 1.44
C LEU A 51 15.23 -7.11 0.26
N VAL A 52 14.42 -6.09 0.02
CA VAL A 52 13.49 -6.04 -1.13
C VAL A 52 14.22 -5.73 -2.44
N ALA A 53 15.25 -4.89 -2.41
CA ALA A 53 16.06 -4.59 -3.58
C ALA A 53 16.81 -5.84 -4.10
N LEU A 54 17.12 -6.80 -3.22
CA LEU A 54 17.66 -8.11 -3.60
C LEU A 54 16.64 -9.01 -4.32
N GLN A 55 15.33 -8.74 -4.17
CA GLN A 55 14.23 -9.45 -4.86
C GLN A 55 13.73 -8.72 -6.12
N PRO A 56 14.55 -7.82 -6.70
CA PRO A 56 14.15 -6.72 -7.60
C PRO A 56 12.66 -6.29 -7.60
N ASP A 57 12.06 -6.07 -6.43
CA ASP A 57 10.63 -5.70 -6.33
C ASP A 57 10.46 -4.19 -6.03
N LEU A 58 10.32 -3.41 -7.09
CA LEU A 58 10.11 -1.95 -7.01
C LEU A 58 8.80 -1.59 -6.28
N GLY A 59 7.75 -2.38 -6.48
CA GLY A 59 6.45 -2.13 -5.89
C GLY A 59 6.50 -2.23 -4.36
N SER A 60 7.03 -3.35 -3.87
CA SER A 60 7.20 -3.58 -2.43
C SER A 60 8.13 -2.54 -1.80
N PHE A 61 9.19 -2.11 -2.51
CA PHE A 61 10.09 -1.05 -2.05
C PHE A 61 9.35 0.27 -1.80
N LEU A 62 8.52 0.69 -2.75
CA LEU A 62 7.73 1.93 -2.64
C LEU A 62 6.71 1.85 -1.51
N VAL A 63 6.01 0.72 -1.39
CA VAL A 63 5.00 0.50 -0.35
C VAL A 63 5.63 0.50 1.05
N LEU A 64 6.73 -0.24 1.25
CA LEU A 64 7.44 -0.27 2.54
C LEU A 64 7.94 1.11 2.95
N SER A 65 8.51 1.85 1.99
CA SER A 65 9.00 3.21 2.23
C SER A 65 7.86 4.15 2.64
N ALA A 66 6.72 4.08 1.95
CA ALA A 66 5.55 4.90 2.28
C ALA A 66 4.96 4.55 3.66
N ILE A 67 4.83 3.26 3.99
CA ILE A 67 4.39 2.80 5.32
C ILE A 67 5.31 3.38 6.40
N ALA A 68 6.62 3.20 6.25
CA ALA A 68 7.60 3.63 7.24
C ALA A 68 7.56 5.15 7.45
N VAL A 69 7.53 5.92 6.37
CA VAL A 69 7.49 7.39 6.41
C VAL A 69 6.21 7.88 7.08
N VAL A 70 5.04 7.34 6.72
CA VAL A 70 3.77 7.76 7.33
C VAL A 70 3.74 7.41 8.80
N MET A 71 4.15 6.20 9.20
CA MET A 71 4.20 5.82 10.61
C MET A 71 5.17 6.70 11.41
N PHE A 72 6.35 7.00 10.86
CA PHE A 72 7.32 7.88 11.52
C PHE A 72 6.78 9.30 11.69
N PHE A 73 6.17 9.85 10.64
CA PHE A 73 5.55 11.18 10.68
C PHE A 73 4.42 11.25 11.72
N VAL A 74 3.50 10.28 11.67
CA VAL A 74 2.37 10.20 12.61
C VAL A 74 2.83 10.01 14.06
N ALA A 75 3.97 9.34 14.28
CA ALA A 75 4.56 9.19 15.61
C ALA A 75 5.25 10.46 16.16
N GLY A 76 5.28 11.57 15.40
CA GLY A 76 5.92 12.83 15.78
C GLY A 76 7.31 13.05 15.15
N GLY A 77 7.66 12.28 14.13
CA GLY A 77 8.92 12.39 13.42
C GLY A 77 9.02 13.69 12.61
N ASN A 78 10.22 14.28 12.58
CA ASN A 78 10.45 15.49 11.80
C ASN A 78 10.49 15.15 10.29
N ILE A 79 9.50 15.63 9.55
CA ILE A 79 9.37 15.42 8.10
C ILE A 79 10.57 15.99 7.32
N PHE A 80 11.21 17.05 7.82
CA PHE A 80 12.39 17.62 7.18
C PHE A 80 13.55 16.63 7.16
N HIS A 81 13.72 15.83 8.22
CA HIS A 81 14.75 14.80 8.24
C HIS A 81 14.49 13.71 7.21
N VAL A 82 13.22 13.31 7.08
CA VAL A 82 12.79 12.33 6.08
C VAL A 82 13.00 12.84 4.66
N VAL A 83 12.62 14.08 4.38
CA VAL A 83 12.80 14.70 3.05
C VAL A 83 14.29 14.84 2.73
N LEU A 84 15.10 15.35 3.66
CA LEU A 84 16.54 15.51 3.45
C LEU A 84 17.23 14.16 3.24
N GLY A 85 16.98 13.19 4.12
CA GLY A 85 17.56 11.85 4.01
C GLY A 85 17.07 11.06 2.80
N GLY A 86 15.79 11.18 2.46
CA GLY A 86 15.21 10.63 1.24
C GLY A 86 15.79 11.25 -0.02
N GLY A 87 16.04 12.57 -0.02
CA GLY A 87 16.71 13.27 -1.11
C GLY A 87 18.15 12.79 -1.29
N ILE A 88 18.92 12.68 -0.20
CA ILE A 88 20.29 12.13 -0.24
C ILE A 88 20.28 10.68 -0.75
N ALA A 89 19.37 9.84 -0.24
CA ALA A 89 19.22 8.45 -0.68
C ALA A 89 18.83 8.36 -2.16
N ALA A 90 17.97 9.25 -2.67
CA ALA A 90 17.62 9.32 -4.08
C ALA A 90 18.81 9.74 -4.95
N ILE A 91 19.55 10.78 -4.56
CA ILE A 91 20.72 11.26 -5.32
C ILE A 91 21.80 10.16 -5.41
N MET A 92 22.07 9.45 -4.33
CA MET A 92 23.09 8.39 -4.32
C MET A 92 22.57 7.06 -4.91
N GLY A 93 21.30 6.73 -4.67
CA GLY A 93 20.71 5.44 -5.02
C GLY A 93 20.17 5.37 -6.44
N LEU A 94 19.56 6.45 -6.97
CA LEU A 94 18.98 6.43 -8.32
C LEU A 94 19.98 6.04 -9.42
N PRO A 95 21.23 6.56 -9.46
CA PRO A 95 22.20 6.13 -10.46
C PRO A 95 22.44 4.62 -10.45
N ILE A 96 22.63 4.04 -9.25
CA ILE A 96 22.91 2.61 -9.05
C ILE A 96 21.69 1.76 -9.47
N ILE A 97 20.50 2.22 -9.12
CA ILE A 97 19.24 1.51 -9.40
C ILE A 97 18.92 1.56 -10.91
N LEU A 98 19.22 2.67 -11.59
CA LEU A 98 19.00 2.85 -13.02
C LEU A 98 19.97 2.07 -13.91
N GLU A 99 21.09 1.59 -13.37
CA GLU A 99 21.96 0.62 -14.06
C GLU A 99 21.27 -0.75 -14.24
N LYS A 100 20.32 -1.09 -13.36
CA LYS A 100 19.56 -2.34 -13.47
C LYS A 100 18.59 -2.23 -14.65
N GLU A 101 18.82 -3.06 -15.66
CA GLU A 101 18.04 -3.08 -16.89
C GLU A 101 16.53 -3.17 -16.65
N TYR A 102 16.10 -4.04 -15.74
CA TYR A 102 14.69 -4.18 -15.37
C TYR A 102 14.04 -2.88 -14.88
N ILE A 103 14.73 -2.12 -14.03
CA ILE A 103 14.20 -0.86 -13.48
C ILE A 103 14.21 0.21 -14.56
N ARG A 104 15.32 0.30 -15.30
CA ARG A 104 15.45 1.21 -16.44
C ARG A 104 14.35 1.00 -17.47
N ASN A 105 14.02 -0.24 -17.80
CA ASN A 105 12.97 -0.57 -18.77
C ASN A 105 11.58 -0.15 -18.27
N ARG A 106 11.30 -0.25 -16.96
CA ARG A 106 10.05 0.27 -16.36
C ARG A 106 9.91 1.78 -16.49
N PHE A 107 10.99 2.53 -16.20
CA PHE A 107 11.00 3.98 -16.38
C PHE A 107 10.94 4.40 -17.85
N ARG A 108 11.65 3.70 -18.74
CA ARG A 108 11.57 3.93 -20.18
C ARG A 108 10.17 3.66 -20.72
N ALA A 109 9.53 2.57 -20.31
CA ALA A 109 8.17 2.23 -20.72
C ALA A 109 7.16 3.28 -20.29
N PHE A 110 7.33 3.82 -19.09
CA PHE A 110 6.50 4.91 -18.59
C PHE A 110 6.65 6.20 -19.40
N LEU A 111 7.88 6.61 -19.71
CA LEU A 111 8.15 7.88 -20.39
C LEU A 111 7.96 7.79 -21.91
N ARG A 112 8.31 6.66 -22.51
CA ARG A 112 8.34 6.39 -23.95
C ARG A 112 7.93 4.94 -24.23
N PRO A 113 6.63 4.59 -24.11
CA PRO A 113 6.15 3.23 -24.34
C PRO A 113 6.29 2.77 -25.81
N ASP A 114 6.56 3.70 -26.74
CA ASP A 114 6.84 3.42 -28.16
C ASP A 114 8.31 3.10 -28.48
N ASP A 115 9.20 3.12 -27.48
CA ASP A 115 10.62 2.80 -27.71
C ASP A 115 10.76 1.37 -28.27
N PRO A 116 11.37 1.18 -29.47
CA PRO A 116 11.49 -0.12 -30.11
C PRO A 116 12.09 -1.22 -29.24
N ALA A 117 12.95 -0.87 -28.28
CA ALA A 117 13.60 -1.84 -27.39
C ALA A 117 12.63 -2.49 -26.38
N ILE A 118 11.47 -1.87 -26.12
CA ILE A 118 10.51 -2.30 -25.10
C ILE A 118 9.05 -2.27 -25.57
N ALA A 119 8.79 -1.76 -26.78
CA ALA A 119 7.46 -1.57 -27.34
C ALA A 119 6.67 -2.86 -27.45
N GLU A 120 7.34 -4.01 -27.61
CA GLU A 120 6.71 -5.35 -27.71
C GLU A 120 6.54 -6.05 -26.36
N THR A 121 7.11 -5.52 -25.28
CA THR A 121 7.07 -6.15 -23.95
C THR A 121 6.37 -5.24 -22.95
N ILE A 122 7.14 -4.51 -22.14
CA ILE A 122 6.62 -3.71 -21.04
C ILE A 122 5.94 -2.43 -21.53
N GLY A 123 6.36 -1.88 -22.67
CA GLY A 123 5.67 -0.77 -23.34
C GLY A 123 4.33 -1.19 -23.92
N PHE A 124 4.24 -2.42 -24.45
CA PHE A 124 2.98 -3.00 -24.91
C PHE A 124 1.97 -3.11 -23.78
N GLN A 125 2.40 -3.63 -22.62
CA GLN A 125 1.54 -3.78 -21.43
C GLN A 125 0.90 -2.45 -21.00
N ILE A 126 1.68 -1.37 -20.91
CA ILE A 126 1.15 -0.03 -20.54
C ILE A 126 0.14 0.48 -21.57
N LYS A 127 0.44 0.33 -22.87
CA LYS A 127 -0.47 0.78 -23.93
C LYS A 127 -1.79 0.03 -23.90
N GLN A 128 -1.75 -1.29 -23.76
CA GLN A 128 -2.98 -2.09 -23.71
C GLN A 128 -3.79 -1.80 -22.45
N ALA A 129 -3.14 -1.50 -21.32
CA ALA A 129 -3.83 -1.04 -20.11
C ALA A 129 -4.61 0.26 -20.37
N LEU A 130 -3.98 1.26 -21.00
CA LEU A 130 -4.64 2.50 -21.38
C LEU A 130 -5.77 2.31 -22.40
N ILE A 131 -5.57 1.42 -23.39
CA ILE A 131 -6.61 1.10 -24.38
C ILE A 131 -7.81 0.45 -23.70
N ALA A 132 -7.60 -0.49 -22.77
CA ALA A 132 -8.66 -1.14 -22.00
C ALA A 132 -9.45 -0.12 -21.16
N VAL A 133 -8.75 0.78 -20.46
CA VAL A 133 -9.41 1.86 -19.70
C VAL A 133 -10.22 2.76 -20.61
N GLY A 134 -9.68 3.12 -21.78
CA GLY A 134 -10.35 3.98 -22.76
C GLY A 134 -11.55 3.31 -23.45
N SER A 135 -11.48 2.01 -23.72
CA SER A 135 -12.54 1.27 -24.44
C SER A 135 -13.79 1.03 -23.59
N GLY A 136 -13.66 1.05 -22.26
CA GLY A 136 -14.79 0.82 -21.34
C GLY A 136 -15.87 1.90 -21.38
N GLY A 137 -15.56 3.13 -21.79
CA GLY A 137 -16.53 4.24 -21.79
C GLY A 137 -17.23 4.42 -20.43
N VAL A 138 -18.46 4.96 -20.45
CA VAL A 138 -19.20 5.28 -19.21
C VAL A 138 -19.75 4.04 -18.51
N PHE A 139 -20.23 3.06 -19.28
CA PHE A 139 -21.00 1.90 -18.79
C PHE A 139 -20.33 0.53 -19.00
N GLY A 140 -19.14 0.50 -19.60
CA GLY A 140 -18.41 -0.74 -19.87
C GLY A 140 -18.93 -1.45 -21.10
N VAL A 141 -18.11 -2.38 -21.61
CA VAL A 141 -18.50 -3.26 -22.72
C VAL A 141 -19.33 -4.47 -22.25
N GLY A 142 -19.41 -4.68 -20.93
CA GLY A 142 -20.11 -5.79 -20.28
C GLY A 142 -19.15 -6.80 -19.66
N TYR A 143 -19.54 -7.37 -18.51
CA TYR A 143 -18.72 -8.32 -17.77
C TYR A 143 -18.37 -9.55 -18.62
N GLY A 144 -17.10 -9.95 -18.61
CA GLY A 144 -16.61 -11.07 -19.42
C GLY A 144 -16.57 -10.82 -20.93
N LYS A 145 -16.85 -9.59 -21.40
CA LYS A 145 -16.75 -9.20 -22.82
C LYS A 145 -15.51 -8.35 -23.13
N SER A 146 -14.56 -8.24 -22.19
CA SER A 146 -13.31 -7.51 -22.41
C SER A 146 -12.48 -8.18 -23.50
N ILE A 147 -12.08 -7.42 -24.51
CA ILE A 147 -11.22 -7.92 -25.58
C ILE A 147 -9.76 -7.93 -25.08
N GLN A 148 -9.37 -6.91 -24.32
CA GLN A 148 -7.98 -6.76 -23.86
C GLN A 148 -7.59 -7.86 -22.88
N LYS A 149 -8.49 -8.23 -21.96
CA LYS A 149 -8.27 -9.28 -20.96
C LYS A 149 -7.95 -10.66 -21.55
N PHE A 150 -8.58 -11.04 -22.66
CA PHE A 150 -8.45 -12.38 -23.24
C PHE A 150 -7.42 -12.47 -24.38
N GLY A 151 -7.01 -11.34 -24.97
CA GLY A 151 -6.17 -11.34 -26.17
C GLY A 151 -4.83 -10.61 -26.07
N TYR A 152 -4.68 -9.62 -25.19
CA TYR A 152 -3.63 -8.61 -25.38
C TYR A 152 -2.98 -8.10 -24.09
N LEU A 153 -3.66 -8.16 -22.96
CA LEU A 153 -3.17 -7.57 -21.71
C LEU A 153 -2.32 -8.62 -20.96
N PRO A 154 -1.00 -8.42 -20.78
CA PRO A 154 -0.19 -9.31 -19.96
C PRO A 154 -0.53 -9.14 -18.47
N GLU A 155 -0.42 -10.21 -17.68
CA GLU A 155 -0.57 -10.18 -16.22
C GLU A 155 -1.91 -9.57 -15.71
N VAL A 156 -2.99 -9.73 -16.48
CA VAL A 156 -4.34 -9.19 -16.16
C VAL A 156 -4.83 -9.57 -14.78
N GLN A 157 -4.50 -10.78 -14.35
CA GLN A 157 -4.98 -11.31 -13.09
C GLN A 157 -4.22 -10.67 -11.90
N ALA A 158 -2.99 -10.21 -12.10
CA ALA A 158 -2.14 -9.66 -11.05
C ALA A 158 -2.18 -8.12 -11.01
N ASP A 159 -1.44 -7.44 -11.86
CA ASP A 159 -1.22 -5.98 -11.76
C ASP A 159 -2.11 -5.15 -12.70
N MET A 160 -2.65 -5.74 -13.77
CA MET A 160 -3.51 -5.06 -14.76
C MET A 160 -5.02 -5.28 -14.59
N ILE A 161 -5.46 -5.84 -13.46
CA ILE A 161 -6.88 -6.16 -13.24
C ILE A 161 -7.77 -4.92 -13.25
N PHE A 162 -7.24 -3.77 -12.82
CA PHE A 162 -7.97 -2.51 -12.82
C PHE A 162 -8.32 -2.06 -14.25
N SER A 163 -7.38 -2.17 -15.19
CA SER A 163 -7.63 -1.84 -16.61
C SER A 163 -8.68 -2.75 -17.23
N ALA A 164 -8.63 -4.05 -16.95
CA ALA A 164 -9.65 -4.98 -17.42
C ALA A 164 -11.04 -4.68 -16.81
N MET A 165 -11.10 -4.36 -15.52
CA MET A 165 -12.35 -3.93 -14.89
C MET A 165 -12.87 -2.62 -15.47
N ALA A 166 -11.98 -1.68 -15.81
CA ALA A 166 -12.38 -0.42 -16.45
C ALA A 166 -13.04 -0.67 -17.80
N GLU A 167 -12.51 -1.59 -18.61
CA GLU A 167 -13.12 -2.01 -19.87
C GLU A 167 -14.50 -2.66 -19.66
N GLU A 168 -14.57 -3.67 -18.78
CA GLU A 168 -15.79 -4.46 -18.57
C GLU A 168 -16.91 -3.68 -17.88
N LEU A 169 -16.59 -2.92 -16.84
CA LEU A 169 -17.55 -2.29 -15.94
C LEU A 169 -17.83 -0.83 -16.32
N GLY A 170 -16.90 -0.16 -17.00
CA GLY A 170 -16.98 1.25 -17.33
C GLY A 170 -16.74 2.17 -16.15
N PHE A 171 -16.63 3.46 -16.45
CA PHE A 171 -16.28 4.51 -15.50
C PHE A 171 -17.20 4.55 -14.26
N LEU A 172 -18.53 4.52 -14.43
CA LEU A 172 -19.46 4.71 -13.30
C LEU A 172 -19.38 3.59 -12.25
N ARG A 173 -19.25 2.34 -12.70
CA ARG A 173 -19.16 1.20 -11.78
C ARG A 173 -17.76 1.11 -11.16
N LEU A 174 -16.73 1.52 -11.89
CA LEU A 174 -15.37 1.63 -11.36
C LEU A 174 -15.28 2.67 -10.24
N LEU A 175 -16.02 3.79 -10.34
CA LEU A 175 -16.12 4.77 -9.25
C LEU A 175 -16.71 4.18 -7.96
N ILE A 176 -17.64 3.23 -8.05
CA ILE A 176 -18.18 2.54 -6.87
C ILE A 176 -17.05 1.73 -6.19
N ILE A 177 -16.24 1.01 -6.96
CA ILE A 177 -15.12 0.22 -6.44
C ILE A 177 -14.08 1.14 -5.77
N ILE A 178 -13.71 2.24 -6.43
CA ILE A 178 -12.80 3.26 -5.85
C ILE A 178 -13.40 3.85 -4.57
N GLY A 179 -14.70 4.15 -4.57
CA GLY A 179 -15.43 4.62 -3.39
C GLY A 179 -15.41 3.61 -2.24
N MET A 180 -15.53 2.31 -2.51
CA MET A 180 -15.40 1.25 -1.50
C MET A 180 -14.01 1.21 -0.88
N PHE A 181 -12.95 1.34 -1.68
CA PHE A 181 -11.58 1.50 -1.14
C PHE A 181 -11.47 2.77 -0.30
N GLY A 182 -12.03 3.89 -0.76
CA GLY A 182 -12.07 5.14 0.01
C GLY A 182 -12.72 4.98 1.38
N ILE A 183 -13.86 4.29 1.44
CA ILE A 183 -14.55 3.97 2.70
C ILE A 183 -13.69 3.06 3.57
N LEU A 184 -13.09 2.01 3.01
CA LEU A 184 -12.22 1.09 3.75
C LEU A 184 -11.03 1.81 4.38
N ILE A 185 -10.35 2.67 3.60
CA ILE A 185 -9.20 3.46 4.06
C ILE A 185 -9.64 4.45 5.14
N TRP A 186 -10.74 5.17 4.93
CA TRP A 186 -11.28 6.09 5.92
C TRP A 186 -11.61 5.39 7.25
N ARG A 187 -12.31 4.25 7.19
CA ARG A 187 -12.61 3.43 8.37
C ARG A 187 -11.35 2.88 9.03
N GLY A 188 -10.33 2.49 8.26
CA GLY A 188 -9.05 2.02 8.80
C GLY A 188 -8.35 3.08 9.65
N TYR A 189 -8.28 4.33 9.17
CA TYR A 189 -7.72 5.43 9.95
C TYR A 189 -8.60 5.80 11.15
N GLN A 190 -9.93 5.68 11.02
CA GLN A 190 -10.84 5.86 12.14
C GLN A 190 -10.59 4.83 13.26
N ILE A 191 -10.38 3.56 12.91
CA ILE A 191 -10.02 2.50 13.86
C ILE A 191 -8.72 2.87 14.59
N GLY A 192 -7.73 3.41 13.88
CA GLY A 192 -6.50 3.90 14.50
C GLY A 192 -6.78 5.00 15.53
N GLN A 193 -7.54 6.03 15.17
CA GLN A 193 -7.86 7.14 16.07
C GLN A 193 -8.65 6.70 17.31
N GLU A 194 -9.46 5.65 17.19
CA GLU A 194 -10.24 5.07 18.29
C GLU A 194 -9.47 3.97 19.04
N ALA A 195 -8.23 3.67 18.67
CA ALA A 195 -7.45 2.60 19.30
C ALA A 195 -7.22 2.86 20.80
N PRO A 196 -7.29 1.83 21.65
CA PRO A 196 -7.16 1.98 23.11
C PRO A 196 -5.74 2.37 23.54
N ASP A 197 -4.74 2.05 22.73
CA ASP A 197 -3.34 2.27 23.02
C ASP A 197 -2.55 2.75 21.78
N ARG A 198 -1.37 3.33 22.03
CA ARG A 198 -0.50 3.90 20.99
C ARG A 198 0.01 2.85 20.00
N PHE A 199 0.24 1.61 20.44
CA PHE A 199 0.66 0.55 19.53
C PHE A 199 -0.48 0.17 18.58
N GLY A 200 -1.71 0.01 19.10
CA GLY A 200 -2.91 -0.17 18.28
C GLY A 200 -3.09 0.95 17.25
N PHE A 201 -2.93 2.21 17.67
CA PHE A 201 -2.97 3.37 16.76
C PHE A 201 -1.94 3.27 15.63
N LEU A 202 -0.68 2.96 15.95
CA LEU A 202 0.42 2.87 14.97
C LEU A 202 0.25 1.67 14.03
N VAL A 203 -0.14 0.50 14.54
CA VAL A 203 -0.40 -0.69 13.72
C VAL A 203 -1.56 -0.44 12.77
N ALA A 204 -2.67 0.12 13.26
CA ALA A 204 -3.82 0.44 12.43
C ALA A 204 -3.48 1.48 11.34
N THR A 205 -2.70 2.51 11.70
CA THR A 205 -2.18 3.50 10.75
C THR A 205 -1.30 2.86 9.69
N GLY A 206 -0.38 1.98 10.09
CA GLY A 206 0.54 1.29 9.17
C GLY A 206 -0.20 0.38 8.18
N ILE A 207 -1.13 -0.45 8.67
CA ILE A 207 -1.93 -1.35 7.82
C ILE A 207 -2.83 -0.55 6.86
N THR A 208 -3.49 0.50 7.36
CA THR A 208 -4.36 1.33 6.52
C THR A 208 -3.55 2.03 5.42
N THR A 209 -2.37 2.55 5.78
CA THR A 209 -1.45 3.17 4.81
C THR A 209 -0.97 2.17 3.77
N TRP A 210 -0.64 0.95 4.19
CA TRP A 210 -0.26 -0.11 3.26
C TRP A 210 -1.35 -0.34 2.20
N ILE A 211 -2.59 -0.61 2.63
CA ILE A 211 -3.71 -0.84 1.71
C ILE A 211 -3.94 0.38 0.81
N ALA A 212 -3.89 1.59 1.36
CA ALA A 212 -4.09 2.83 0.61
C ALA A 212 -3.04 3.03 -0.47
N VAL A 213 -1.75 2.95 -0.12
CA VAL A 213 -0.64 3.17 -1.05
C VAL A 213 -0.62 2.10 -2.13
N GLN A 214 -0.80 0.84 -1.78
CA GLN A 214 -0.83 -0.24 -2.76
C GLN A 214 -1.99 -0.08 -3.75
N THR A 215 -3.17 0.34 -3.27
CA THR A 215 -4.34 0.64 -4.12
C THR A 215 -4.06 1.82 -5.06
N ILE A 216 -3.56 2.95 -4.52
CA ILE A 216 -3.27 4.15 -5.32
C ILE A 216 -2.20 3.87 -6.36
N LEU A 217 -1.13 3.17 -6.01
CA LEU A 217 -0.06 2.82 -6.94
C LEU A 217 -0.55 1.88 -8.03
N ASN A 218 -1.34 0.84 -7.70
CA ASN A 218 -1.88 -0.07 -8.72
C ASN A 218 -2.78 0.68 -9.71
N ILE A 219 -3.74 1.47 -9.21
CA ILE A 219 -4.64 2.27 -10.06
C ILE A 219 -3.83 3.26 -10.90
N GLY A 220 -2.89 3.98 -10.29
CA GLY A 220 -2.09 4.98 -10.99
C GLY A 220 -1.19 4.37 -12.07
N VAL A 221 -0.66 3.17 -11.87
CA VAL A 221 0.08 2.43 -12.91
C VAL A 221 -0.83 2.08 -14.10
N ASN A 222 -2.05 1.59 -13.83
CA ASN A 222 -3.01 1.25 -14.88
C ASN A 222 -3.50 2.49 -15.67
N LEU A 223 -3.46 3.67 -15.04
CA LEU A 223 -3.74 4.97 -15.68
C LEU A 223 -2.50 5.65 -16.27
N SER A 224 -1.34 4.98 -16.30
CA SER A 224 -0.07 5.54 -16.76
C SER A 224 0.35 6.84 -16.03
N LEU A 225 0.05 6.94 -14.73
CA LEU A 225 0.49 8.02 -13.84
C LEU A 225 1.80 7.67 -13.11
N PHE A 226 2.12 6.38 -13.00
CA PHE A 226 3.34 5.86 -12.38
C PHE A 226 3.97 4.77 -13.27
N PRO A 227 5.29 4.53 -13.15
CA PRO A 227 5.95 3.43 -13.85
C PRO A 227 5.46 2.08 -13.32
N LEU A 228 5.51 1.05 -14.17
CA LEU A 228 5.05 -0.30 -13.80
C LEU A 228 5.76 -0.81 -12.54
N THR A 229 4.95 -1.11 -11.51
CA THR A 229 5.43 -1.55 -10.20
C THR A 229 5.27 -3.05 -10.00
N GLY A 230 4.30 -3.70 -10.65
CA GLY A 230 3.95 -5.11 -10.44
C GLY A 230 3.16 -5.36 -9.15
N LEU A 231 2.59 -4.30 -8.55
CA LEU A 231 1.76 -4.42 -7.35
C LEU A 231 0.38 -4.96 -7.70
N THR A 232 -0.11 -5.89 -6.88
CA THR A 232 -1.49 -6.36 -6.94
C THR A 232 -2.44 -5.33 -6.33
N LEU A 233 -3.66 -5.23 -6.87
CA LEU A 233 -4.75 -4.49 -6.25
C LEU A 233 -5.27 -5.27 -5.03
N PRO A 234 -5.25 -4.71 -3.81
CA PRO A 234 -5.66 -5.44 -2.61
C PRO A 234 -7.09 -6.01 -2.75
N PHE A 235 -7.31 -7.24 -2.27
CA PHE A 235 -8.59 -7.96 -2.28
C PHE A 235 -9.18 -8.36 -3.64
N ILE A 236 -8.76 -7.74 -4.74
CA ILE A 236 -9.34 -7.96 -6.08
C ILE A 236 -8.39 -8.78 -6.96
N SER A 237 -7.11 -8.39 -7.01
CA SER A 237 -6.13 -9.08 -7.84
C SER A 237 -5.87 -10.51 -7.38
N TYR A 238 -5.59 -11.36 -8.35
CA TYR A 238 -5.09 -12.71 -8.14
C TYR A 238 -3.63 -12.68 -7.69
N GLY A 239 -3.42 -12.79 -6.38
CA GLY A 239 -2.10 -12.94 -5.78
C GLY A 239 -2.25 -13.61 -4.43
N GLY A 240 -2.12 -14.94 -4.38
CA GLY A 240 -2.43 -15.73 -3.18
C GLY A 240 -1.76 -15.21 -1.91
N SER A 241 -0.45 -14.94 -1.98
CA SER A 241 0.32 -14.37 -0.86
C SER A 241 -0.17 -12.99 -0.44
N SER A 242 -0.44 -12.10 -1.40
CA SER A 242 -0.91 -10.74 -1.11
C SER A 242 -2.33 -10.71 -0.56
N LEU A 243 -3.23 -11.56 -1.09
CA LEU A 243 -4.58 -11.70 -0.57
C LEU A 243 -4.56 -12.20 0.88
N LEU A 244 -3.79 -13.25 1.17
CA LEU A 244 -3.63 -13.77 2.53
C LEU A 244 -3.08 -12.70 3.48
N ALA A 245 -2.02 -11.98 3.07
CA ALA A 245 -1.41 -10.94 3.87
C ALA A 245 -2.37 -9.77 4.15
N ASN A 246 -3.14 -9.34 3.15
CA ASN A 246 -4.16 -8.30 3.31
C ASN A 246 -5.32 -8.76 4.22
N LEU A 247 -5.77 -10.01 4.11
CA LEU A 247 -6.82 -10.56 4.99
C LEU A 247 -6.35 -10.65 6.45
N MET A 248 -5.10 -11.07 6.69
CA MET A 248 -4.51 -11.03 8.03
C MET A 248 -4.43 -9.59 8.57
N ALA A 249 -4.01 -8.65 7.74
CA ALA A 249 -3.91 -7.25 8.13
C ALA A 249 -5.29 -6.65 8.50
N VAL A 250 -6.34 -6.95 7.72
CA VAL A 250 -7.72 -6.55 8.05
C VAL A 250 -8.20 -7.25 9.32
N GLY A 251 -7.87 -8.53 9.53
CA GLY A 251 -8.18 -9.23 10.78
C GLY A 251 -7.59 -8.53 12.01
N ILE A 252 -6.36 -8.02 11.90
CA ILE A 252 -5.71 -7.22 12.95
C ILE A 252 -6.45 -5.88 13.16
N LEU A 253 -6.83 -5.17 12.09
CA LEU A 253 -7.63 -3.93 12.22
C LEU A 253 -8.96 -4.18 12.94
N LEU A 254 -9.66 -5.25 12.58
CA LEU A 254 -10.93 -5.62 13.21
C LEU A 254 -10.73 -6.00 14.69
N ASN A 255 -9.63 -6.67 15.03
CA ASN A 255 -9.29 -6.96 16.42
C ASN A 255 -9.07 -5.67 17.22
N ILE A 256 -8.29 -4.70 16.70
CA ILE A 256 -8.08 -3.40 17.36
C ILE A 256 -9.42 -2.69 17.57
N SER A 257 -10.26 -2.62 16.53
CA SER A 257 -11.60 -2.02 16.60
C SER A 257 -12.49 -2.67 17.68
N SER A 258 -12.43 -3.99 17.81
CA SER A 258 -13.22 -4.72 18.82
C SER A 258 -12.84 -4.32 20.25
N HIS A 259 -11.56 -4.09 20.52
CA HIS A 259 -11.07 -3.65 21.82
C HIS A 259 -11.47 -2.20 22.13
N SER A 260 -11.42 -1.29 21.15
CA SER A 260 -11.90 0.10 21.29
C SER A 260 -13.37 0.18 21.74
N VAL A 261 -14.23 -0.64 21.13
CA VAL A 261 -15.67 -0.71 21.46
C VAL A 261 -15.89 -1.25 22.88
N TYR A 262 -15.12 -2.26 23.27
CA TYR A 262 -15.20 -2.86 24.61
C TYR A 262 -14.83 -1.85 25.70
N GLU A 263 -13.72 -1.12 25.55
CA GLU A 263 -13.30 -0.13 26.53
C GLU A 263 -14.31 1.01 26.68
N THR A 264 -14.84 1.50 25.57
CA THR A 264 -15.87 2.54 25.54
C THR A 264 -17.14 2.08 26.28
N SER A 265 -17.56 0.83 26.06
CA SER A 265 -18.75 0.24 26.69
C SER A 265 -18.55 0.06 28.19
N ARG A 266 -17.37 -0.41 28.61
CA ARG A 266 -16.98 -0.55 30.02
C ARG A 266 -17.00 0.80 30.73
N ALA A 267 -16.40 1.83 30.13
CA ALA A 267 -16.38 3.19 30.70
C ALA A 267 -17.79 3.79 30.85
N ARG A 268 -18.69 3.57 29.88
CA ARG A 268 -20.10 3.99 29.96
C ARG A 268 -20.83 3.29 31.10
N HIS A 269 -20.59 1.99 31.30
CA HIS A 269 -21.23 1.24 32.39
C HIS A 269 -20.78 1.71 33.76
N SER A 270 -19.47 1.94 33.96
CA SER A 270 -18.91 2.48 35.20
C SER A 270 -19.46 3.87 35.54
N ARG A 271 -19.54 4.77 34.55
CA ARG A 271 -20.14 6.11 34.74
C ARG A 271 -21.62 6.05 35.14
N ARG A 272 -22.40 5.13 34.56
CA ARG A 272 -23.80 4.91 34.94
C ARG A 272 -23.94 4.39 36.37
N HIS A 273 -23.06 3.47 36.79
CA HIS A 273 -23.05 2.98 38.17
C HIS A 273 -22.68 4.07 39.18
N ALA A 274 -21.63 4.85 38.90
CA ALA A 274 -21.23 5.97 39.75
C ALA A 274 -22.34 7.01 39.92
N ARG A 275 -23.04 7.37 38.83
CA ARG A 275 -24.20 8.28 38.89
C ARG A 275 -25.33 7.73 39.75
N LYS A 276 -25.65 6.44 39.65
CA LYS A 276 -26.70 5.82 40.49
C LYS A 276 -26.34 5.81 41.97
N MET A 277 -25.05 5.68 42.31
CA MET A 277 -24.59 5.75 43.71
C MET A 277 -24.62 7.19 44.25
N ALA A 278 -24.31 8.19 43.44
CA ALA A 278 -24.33 9.59 43.86
C ALA A 278 -25.75 10.17 44.07
N THR A 279 -26.78 9.51 43.54
CA THR A 279 -28.20 9.90 43.69
C THR A 279 -28.93 9.18 44.82
N ARG A 280 -28.23 8.38 45.63
CA ARG A 280 -28.75 7.70 46.83
C ARG A 280 -28.11 8.31 48.06
#